data_AF-A0A1N7JDS0-F1
#
_entry.id   AF-A0A1N7JDS0-F1
#
_cell.length_a   1.000
_cell.length_b   1.000
_cell.length_c   1.000
_cell.angle_alpha   90.00
_cell.angle_beta   90.00
_cell.angle_gamma   90.00
#
_symmetry.space_group_name_H-M   'P 1'
#
loop_
_entity.id
_entity.type
_entity.pdbx_description
1 polymer ?
#
loop_
_entity_poly.entity_id
_entity_poly.type
_entity_poly.pdbx_seq_one_letter_code
_entity_poly.pdbx_strand_id
1 'polypeptide(L)'
;MVRIKPFVMGIVSGGAAGALYVLFSTPSSGREFRSNAVLKSKELTRVLSGYREDSSQIKEQVNKSSKETLSLIRHLSEDISASVEGWKQTIAPHQKNIQKYLEQIEESLADLEEKAKQHRTVESEEYSE
;
A
#
# COMPACT_ATOMS: atom_id res chain seq x y z
N MET A 1 0.49 15.85 -18.88
CA MET A 1 -0.31 15.07 -19.86
C MET A 1 -0.88 13.86 -19.11
N VAL A 2 -2.18 13.85 -18.79
CA VAL A 2 -2.79 12.75 -18.00
C VAL A 2 -2.79 11.48 -18.85
N ARG A 3 -2.22 10.38 -18.34
CA ARG A 3 -2.21 9.10 -19.06
C ARG A 3 -3.58 8.44 -18.90
N ILE A 4 -4.45 8.64 -19.89
CA ILE A 4 -5.82 8.11 -19.92
C ILE A 4 -5.84 6.57 -19.97
N LYS A 5 -4.85 5.95 -20.62
CA LYS A 5 -4.73 4.49 -20.77
C LYS A 5 -4.74 3.71 -19.43
N PRO A 6 -3.82 3.98 -18.47
CA PRO A 6 -3.83 3.28 -17.18
C PRO A 6 -5.06 3.58 -16.33
N PHE A 7 -5.62 4.79 -16.43
CA PHE A 7 -6.86 5.14 -15.72
C PHE A 7 -8.05 4.33 -16.21
N VAL A 8 -8.24 4.23 -17.53
CA VAL A 8 -9.29 3.41 -18.14
C VAL A 8 -9.09 1.93 -17.79
N MET A 9 -7.83 1.45 -17.77
CA MET A 9 -7.53 0.07 -17.40
C MET A 9 -7.91 -0.24 -15.94
N GLY A 10 -7.73 0.70 -15.02
CA GLY A 10 -8.19 0.58 -13.63
C GLY A 10 -9.71 0.55 -13.49
N ILE A 11 -10.43 1.35 -14.30
CA ILE A 11 -11.90 1.29 -14.33
C ILE A 11 -12.38 -0.07 -14.83
N VAL A 12 -11.75 -0.60 -15.88
CA VAL A 12 -12.14 -1.90 -16.44
C VAL A 12 -11.85 -3.05 -15.46
N SER A 13 -10.64 -3.08 -14.88
CA SER A 13 -10.27 -4.14 -13.94
C SER A 13 -11.11 -4.09 -12.66
N GLY A 14 -11.33 -2.90 -12.10
CA GLY A 14 -12.19 -2.70 -10.93
C GLY A 14 -13.66 -3.01 -11.22
N GLY A 15 -14.17 -2.57 -12.37
CA GLY A 15 -15.54 -2.84 -12.81
C GLY A 15 -15.80 -4.33 -13.02
N ALA A 16 -14.84 -5.05 -13.62
CA ALA A 16 -14.93 -6.50 -13.79
C ALA A 16 -14.93 -7.22 -12.44
N ALA A 17 -13.97 -6.91 -11.56
CA ALA A 17 -13.89 -7.53 -10.23
C ALA A 17 -15.15 -7.25 -9.38
N GLY A 18 -15.65 -6.02 -9.41
CA GLY A 18 -16.87 -5.62 -8.71
C GLY A 18 -18.13 -6.29 -9.26
N ALA A 19 -18.26 -6.40 -10.59
CA ALA A 19 -19.39 -7.09 -11.22
C ALA A 19 -19.42 -8.58 -10.86
N LEU A 20 -18.27 -9.24 -10.83
CA LEU A 20 -18.14 -10.62 -10.40
C LEU A 20 -18.52 -10.79 -8.93
N TYR A 21 -18.03 -9.90 -8.05
CA TYR A 21 -18.36 -9.94 -6.63
C TYR A 21 -19.86 -9.73 -6.39
N VAL A 22 -20.48 -8.75 -7.06
CA VAL A 22 -21.93 -8.51 -6.96
C VAL A 22 -22.69 -9.71 -7.49
N LEU A 23 -22.31 -10.28 -8.63
CA LEU A 23 -22.99 -11.46 -9.18
C LEU A 23 -22.87 -12.68 -8.26
N PHE A 24 -21.72 -12.86 -7.61
CA PHE A 24 -21.46 -13.95 -6.68
C PHE A 24 -22.16 -13.76 -5.32
N SER A 25 -22.21 -12.53 -4.81
CA SER A 25 -22.69 -12.21 -3.47
C SER A 25 -24.16 -11.80 -3.41
N THR A 26 -24.84 -11.62 -4.55
CA THR A 26 -26.25 -11.23 -4.57
C THR A 26 -27.13 -12.44 -4.21
N PRO A 27 -27.92 -12.40 -3.11
CA PRO A 27 -28.74 -13.53 -2.66
C PRO A 27 -30.10 -13.63 -3.38
N SER A 28 -30.32 -12.88 -4.47
CA SER A 28 -31.61 -12.77 -5.17
C SER A 28 -31.70 -13.72 -6.37
N SER A 29 -32.90 -14.23 -6.65
CA SER A 29 -33.15 -15.09 -7.80
C SER A 29 -32.91 -14.34 -9.12
N GLY A 30 -32.40 -15.05 -10.15
CA GLY A 30 -32.06 -14.42 -11.44
C GLY A 30 -33.24 -13.72 -12.14
N ARG A 31 -34.49 -14.14 -11.85
CA ARG A 31 -35.70 -13.49 -12.38
C ARG A 31 -35.96 -12.15 -11.68
N GLU A 32 -35.82 -12.09 -10.37
CA GLU A 32 -35.93 -10.86 -9.58
C GLU A 32 -34.81 -9.88 -9.89
N PHE A 33 -33.57 -10.35 -10.01
CA PHE A 33 -32.43 -9.52 -10.37
C PHE A 33 -32.64 -8.79 -11.70
N ARG A 34 -33.11 -9.51 -12.74
CA ARG A 34 -33.40 -8.90 -14.06
C ARG A 34 -34.56 -7.90 -13.97
N SER A 35 -35.63 -8.23 -13.25
CA SER A 35 -36.76 -7.31 -13.04
C SER A 35 -36.32 -6.02 -12.34
N ASN A 36 -35.54 -6.16 -11.26
CA ASN A 36 -35.01 -5.05 -10.48
C ASN A 36 -33.99 -4.23 -11.28
N ALA A 37 -33.11 -4.88 -12.06
CA ALA A 37 -32.16 -4.19 -12.91
C ALA A 37 -32.86 -3.33 -13.97
N VAL A 38 -33.95 -3.82 -14.59
CA VAL A 38 -34.73 -3.04 -15.57
C VAL A 38 -35.44 -1.85 -14.91
N LEU A 39 -36.02 -2.04 -13.72
CA LEU A 39 -36.65 -0.94 -12.97
C LEU A 39 -35.62 0.11 -12.55
N LYS A 40 -34.50 -0.32 -11.97
CA LYS A 40 -33.44 0.57 -11.47
C LYS A 40 -32.68 1.27 -12.58
N SER A 41 -32.46 0.63 -13.73
CA SER A 41 -31.86 1.27 -14.90
C SER A 41 -32.76 2.36 -15.49
N LYS A 42 -34.08 2.17 -15.53
CA LYS A 42 -35.04 3.22 -15.94
C LYS A 42 -35.04 4.39 -14.96
N GLU A 43 -35.00 4.10 -13.66
CA GLU A 43 -34.90 5.11 -12.61
C GLU A 43 -33.60 5.92 -12.74
N LEU A 44 -32.45 5.25 -12.87
CA LEU A 44 -31.15 5.88 -13.13
C LEU A 44 -31.15 6.74 -14.39
N THR A 45 -31.75 6.25 -15.48
CA THR A 45 -31.83 7.01 -16.73
C THR A 45 -32.62 8.30 -16.54
N ARG A 46 -33.76 8.24 -15.83
CA ARG A 46 -34.59 9.40 -15.51
C ARG A 46 -33.83 10.43 -14.66
N VAL A 47 -33.14 9.93 -13.64
CA VAL A 47 -32.32 10.74 -12.73
C VAL A 47 -31.16 11.40 -13.49
N LEU A 48 -30.42 10.64 -14.31
CA LEU A 48 -29.33 11.15 -15.15
C LEU A 48 -29.79 12.15 -16.22
N SER A 49 -31.00 11.99 -16.77
CA SER A 49 -31.57 12.99 -17.67
C SER A 49 -31.91 14.30 -16.96
N GLY A 50 -32.41 14.24 -15.72
CA GLY A 50 -32.68 15.44 -14.91
C GLY A 50 -31.41 16.17 -14.49
N TYR A 51 -30.36 15.43 -14.12
CA TYR A 51 -29.07 16.02 -13.72
C TYR A 51 -28.32 16.77 -14.82
N ARG A 52 -28.62 16.55 -16.11
CA ARG A 52 -27.96 17.29 -17.20
C ARG A 52 -28.24 18.79 -17.13
N GLU A 53 -29.43 19.18 -16.72
CA GLU A 53 -29.86 20.58 -16.62
C GLU A 53 -29.23 21.29 -15.40
N ASP A 54 -29.14 20.59 -14.26
CA ASP A 54 -28.52 21.08 -13.03
C ASP A 54 -26.96 20.99 -13.02
N SER A 55 -26.37 20.27 -13.97
CA SER A 55 -24.93 20.02 -14.00
C SER A 55 -24.06 21.27 -14.24
N SER A 56 -24.62 22.35 -14.80
CA SER A 56 -23.88 23.59 -15.07
C SER A 56 -23.44 24.27 -13.78
N GLN A 57 -24.32 24.34 -12.78
CA GLN A 57 -24.04 24.97 -11.48
C GLN A 57 -23.12 24.09 -10.61
N ILE A 58 -23.28 22.77 -10.68
CA ILE A 58 -22.44 21.81 -9.94
C ILE A 58 -21.01 21.80 -10.51
N LYS A 59 -20.84 21.91 -11.84
CA LYS A 59 -19.51 22.00 -12.45
C LYS A 59 -18.72 23.20 -11.92
N GLU A 60 -19.36 24.37 -11.81
CA GLU A 60 -18.72 25.59 -11.29
C GLU A 60 -18.21 25.39 -9.85
N GLN A 61 -19.06 24.82 -8.99
CA GLN A 61 -18.76 24.60 -7.56
C GLN A 61 -17.77 23.46 -7.35
N VAL A 62 -17.87 22.38 -8.11
CA VAL A 62 -16.92 21.26 -8.10
C VAL A 62 -15.56 21.73 -8.62
N ASN A 63 -15.50 22.62 -9.61
CA ASN A 63 -14.21 23.11 -10.12
C ASN A 63 -13.49 24.00 -9.09
N LYS A 64 -14.24 24.76 -8.27
CA LYS A 64 -13.68 25.50 -7.12
C LYS A 64 -13.27 24.57 -5.98
N SER A 65 -14.17 23.71 -5.51
CA SER A 65 -13.91 22.78 -4.39
C SER A 65 -12.86 21.72 -4.72
N SER A 66 -12.79 21.24 -5.97
CA SER A 66 -11.74 20.32 -6.42
C SER A 66 -10.37 20.96 -6.39
N LYS A 67 -10.24 22.27 -6.67
CA LYS A 67 -8.93 22.94 -6.59
C LYS A 67 -8.41 22.98 -5.16
N GLU A 68 -9.28 23.27 -4.20
CA GLU A 68 -8.96 23.27 -2.77
C GLU A 68 -8.63 21.87 -2.25
N THR A 69 -9.40 20.86 -2.69
CA THR A 69 -9.15 19.45 -2.34
C THR A 69 -7.84 18.95 -2.96
N LEU A 70 -7.52 19.34 -4.20
CA LEU A 70 -6.29 18.94 -4.87
C LEU A 70 -5.06 19.58 -4.20
N SER A 71 -5.16 20.82 -3.71
CA SER A 71 -4.07 21.45 -2.96
C SER A 71 -3.84 20.77 -1.61
N LEU A 72 -4.91 20.41 -0.89
CA LEU A 72 -4.78 19.70 0.39
C LEU A 72 -4.14 18.32 0.24
N ILE A 73 -4.54 17.54 -0.78
CA ILE A 73 -3.96 16.22 -1.06
C ILE A 73 -2.49 16.34 -1.47
N ARG A 74 -2.12 17.38 -2.24
CA ARG A 74 -0.71 17.63 -2.59
C ARG A 74 0.15 17.91 -1.35
N HIS A 75 -0.29 18.82 -0.49
CA HIS A 75 0.45 19.15 0.73
C HIS A 75 0.62 17.92 1.63
N LEU A 76 -0.46 17.15 1.84
CA LEU A 76 -0.38 15.89 2.60
C LEU A 76 0.59 14.89 1.96
N SER A 77 0.61 14.77 0.63
CA SER A 77 1.54 13.86 -0.05
C SER A 77 3.00 14.30 0.07
N GLU A 78 3.26 15.61 0.08
CA GLU A 78 4.58 16.19 0.30
C GLU A 78 5.04 15.95 1.75
N ASP A 79 4.16 16.16 2.73
CA ASP A 79 4.44 15.92 4.16
C ASP A 79 4.71 14.44 4.46
N ILE A 80 3.94 13.54 3.85
CA ILE A 80 4.15 12.08 3.95
C ILE A 80 5.50 11.70 3.34
N SER A 81 5.82 12.25 2.16
CA SER A 81 7.10 11.97 1.50
C SER A 81 8.27 12.44 2.36
N ALA A 82 8.19 13.65 2.91
CA ALA A 82 9.21 14.19 3.81
C ALA A 82 9.36 13.35 5.10
N SER A 83 8.25 12.89 5.68
CA SER A 83 8.28 12.01 6.86
C SER A 83 8.93 10.65 6.57
N VAL A 84 8.66 10.06 5.41
CA VAL A 84 9.26 8.78 5.00
C VAL A 84 10.76 8.95 4.71
N GLU A 85 11.15 10.03 4.04
CA GLU A 85 12.56 10.36 3.78
C GLU A 85 13.33 10.56 5.09
N GLY A 86 12.74 11.31 6.04
CA GLY A 86 13.30 11.52 7.38
C GLY A 86 13.44 10.22 8.16
N TRP A 87 12.39 9.39 8.18
CA TRP A 87 12.44 8.08 8.83
C TRP A 87 13.54 7.19 8.23
N LYS A 88 13.67 7.16 6.89
CA LYS A 88 14.73 6.42 6.20
C LYS A 88 16.12 6.93 6.56
N GLN A 89 16.32 8.25 6.58
CA GLN A 89 17.60 8.86 6.91
C GLN A 89 18.01 8.61 8.37
N THR A 90 17.06 8.61 9.30
CA THR A 90 17.32 8.34 10.71
C THR A 90 17.54 6.85 10.98
N ILE A 91 16.72 5.95 10.44
CA ILE A 91 16.74 4.52 10.81
C ILE A 91 17.81 3.72 10.06
N ALA A 92 18.05 4.01 8.77
CA ALA A 92 19.02 3.27 7.97
C ALA A 92 20.44 3.21 8.58
N PRO A 93 21.04 4.30 9.11
CA PRO A 93 22.35 4.21 9.75
C PRO A 93 22.32 3.40 11.05
N HIS A 94 21.25 3.46 11.84
CA HIS A 94 21.11 2.64 13.04
C HIS A 94 21.02 1.15 12.69
N GLN A 95 20.31 0.78 11.63
CA GLN A 95 20.26 -0.61 11.15
C GLN A 95 21.64 -1.13 10.72
N LYS A 96 22.43 -0.31 10.02
CA LYS A 96 23.80 -0.67 9.62
C LYS A 96 24.74 -0.81 10.82
N ASN A 97 24.60 0.06 11.83
CA ASN A 97 25.38 -0.03 13.06
C ASN A 97 25.04 -1.30 13.85
N ILE A 98 23.76 -1.67 13.94
CA ILE A 98 23.33 -2.92 14.58
C ILE A 98 23.96 -4.14 13.88
N GLN A 99 23.96 -4.18 12.54
CA GLN A 99 24.64 -5.25 11.79
C GLN A 99 26.13 -5.33 12.12
N LYS A 100 26.81 -4.18 12.17
CA LYS A 100 28.23 -4.13 12.51
C LYS A 100 28.52 -4.62 13.93
N TYR A 101 27.67 -4.26 14.90
CA TYR A 101 27.81 -4.77 16.26
C TYR A 101 27.59 -6.28 16.34
N LEU A 102 26.65 -6.83 15.56
CA LEU A 102 26.44 -8.27 15.50
C LEU A 102 27.66 -9.01 14.90
N GLU A 103 28.24 -8.51 13.82
CA GLU A 103 29.48 -9.08 13.25
C GLU A 103 30.64 -9.07 14.26
N GLN A 104 30.82 -7.97 14.99
CA GLN A 104 31.88 -7.87 16.02
C GLN A 104 31.67 -8.84 17.18
N ILE A 105 30.42 -9.05 17.58
CA ILE A 105 30.08 -10.04 18.61
C ILE A 105 30.39 -11.44 18.10
N GLU A 106 30.06 -11.75 16.84
CA GLU A 106 30.34 -13.04 16.22
C GLU A 106 31.85 -13.33 16.14
N GLU A 107 32.66 -12.36 15.69
CA GLU A 107 34.12 -12.46 15.69
C GLU A 107 34.68 -12.67 17.10
N SER A 108 34.19 -11.89 18.07
CA SER A 108 34.65 -12.00 19.46
C SER A 108 34.28 -13.36 20.05
N LEU A 109 33.11 -13.91 19.72
CA LEU A 109 32.70 -15.24 20.15
C LEU A 109 33.60 -16.32 19.54
N ALA A 110 33.95 -16.19 18.26
CA ALA A 110 34.81 -17.13 17.55
C ALA A 110 36.24 -17.16 18.14
N ASP A 111 36.83 -15.98 18.42
CA ASP A 111 38.15 -15.87 19.05
C ASP A 111 38.14 -16.46 20.48
N LEU A 112 37.06 -16.25 21.23
CA LEU A 112 36.89 -16.87 22.55
C LEU A 112 36.77 -18.39 22.48
N GLU A 113 36.06 -18.92 21.48
CA GLU A 113 35.91 -20.37 21.29
C GLU A 113 37.25 -21.01 20.87
N GLU A 114 38.02 -20.34 20.01
CA GLU A 114 39.35 -20.79 19.60
C GLU A 114 40.33 -20.81 20.77
N LYS A 115 40.39 -19.72 21.54
CA LYS A 115 41.24 -19.65 22.74
C LYS A 115 40.85 -20.69 23.80
N ALA A 116 39.56 -20.92 24.01
CA ALA A 116 39.07 -21.95 24.92
C ALA A 116 39.43 -23.37 24.45
N LYS A 117 39.42 -23.63 23.14
CA LYS A 117 39.87 -24.91 22.56
C LYS A 117 41.39 -25.08 22.71
N GLN A 118 42.17 -24.04 22.43
CA GLN A 118 43.63 -24.06 22.58
C GLN A 118 44.06 -24.31 24.04
N HIS A 119 43.45 -23.63 25.01
CA HIS A 119 43.72 -23.87 26.43
C HIS A 119 43.39 -25.31 26.85
N ARG A 120 42.30 -25.89 26.33
CA ARG A 120 41.92 -27.28 26.61
C ARG A 120 42.91 -28.30 26.02
N THR A 121 43.47 -28.04 24.83
CA THR A 121 44.46 -28.92 24.22
C THR A 121 45.82 -28.87 24.93
N VAL A 122 46.23 -27.69 25.42
CA VAL A 122 47.48 -27.52 26.16
C VAL A 122 47.44 -28.25 27.52
N GLU A 123 46.31 -28.21 28.22
CA GLU A 123 46.14 -28.93 29.50
C GLU A 123 46.11 -30.47 29.33
N SER A 124 45.74 -30.99 28.15
CA SER A 124 45.78 -32.45 27.89
C SER A 124 47.17 -33.01 27.55
N GLU A 125 48.08 -32.15 27.09
CA GLU A 125 49.47 -32.55 26.76
C GLU A 125 50.39 -32.47 28.00
N GLU A 126 50.15 -31.54 28.93
CA GLU A 126 50.95 -31.38 30.16
C GLU A 126 50.73 -32.50 31.21
N TYR A 127 49.65 -33.28 31.11
CA TYR A 127 49.38 -34.44 31.98
C TYR A 127 49.73 -35.79 31.33
N SER A 128 50.40 -35.80 30.17
CA SER A 128 50.79 -37.03 29.45
C SER A 128 52.30 -37.29 29.39
N GLU A 129 53.14 -36.49 30.06
CA GLU A 129 54.56 -36.80 30.34
C GLU A 129 54.76 -37.45 31.73
#